data_AF-A0A1Q3A974-F1
#
_entry.id   AF-A0A1Q3A974-F1
#
_cell.length_a   1.000
_cell.length_b   1.000
_cell.length_c   1.000
_cell.angle_alpha   90.00
_cell.angle_beta   90.00
_cell.angle_gamma   90.00
#
_symmetry.space_group_name_H-M   'P 1'
#
loop_
_entity.id
_entity.type
_entity.pdbx_description
1 polymer ?
#
loop_
_entity_poly.entity_id
_entity_poly.type
_entity_poly.pdbx_seq_one_letter_code
_entity_poly.pdbx_strand_id
1 'polypeptide(L)'
;MDDSNSLEEKSNESMSSSESEEEGLVPLQRPVFLKRPARQQADDDDRDVKRKQIPMRVVERENQSLKAREDAQQLIGTNYSSEQNILRRALTLDDDDSRDPDLEKQLWFQRQEARSQARRDRLVAQQLEWEAYEHNRQQGGKQSAPAPASTSASTSASSSLKRTTNNKNRHFRPERVKDTTFGTNKNSAPDTEYSIL
;
A
#
# COMPACT_ATOMS: atom_id res chain seq x y z
N MET A 1 -89.00 2.95 14.20
CA MET A 1 -88.59 4.36 14.11
C MET A 1 -87.47 4.50 13.08
N ASP A 2 -87.71 3.91 11.90
CA ASP A 2 -88.15 4.62 10.70
C ASP A 2 -87.28 5.76 10.15
N ASP A 3 -87.02 5.59 8.85
CA ASP A 3 -86.99 6.59 7.79
C ASP A 3 -85.68 7.34 7.51
N SER A 4 -85.28 7.59 6.27
CA SER A 4 -85.68 7.10 4.94
C SER A 4 -84.69 7.71 3.94
N ASN A 5 -84.56 7.02 2.80
CA ASN A 5 -83.95 7.43 1.53
C ASN A 5 -83.82 8.93 1.24
N SER A 6 -82.71 9.30 0.59
CA SER A 6 -82.80 10.06 -0.68
C SER A 6 -81.46 9.97 -1.42
N LEU A 7 -81.42 9.13 -2.44
CA LEU A 7 -80.35 9.08 -3.43
C LEU A 7 -81.04 9.13 -4.79
N GLU A 8 -81.24 10.34 -5.31
CA GLU A 8 -81.64 10.56 -6.70
C GLU A 8 -80.43 11.02 -7.50
N GLU A 9 -80.21 10.29 -8.57
CA GLU A 9 -79.23 10.52 -9.63
C GLU A 9 -79.50 11.82 -10.40
N LYS A 10 -78.43 12.41 -10.95
CA LYS A 10 -78.45 12.92 -12.33
C LYS A 10 -77.05 13.19 -12.88
N SER A 11 -76.60 12.19 -13.62
CA SER A 11 -75.92 12.22 -14.92
C SER A 11 -75.60 13.59 -15.56
N ASN A 12 -74.35 13.63 -16.02
CA ASN A 12 -73.86 14.15 -17.30
C ASN A 12 -73.85 15.66 -17.54
N GLU A 13 -72.65 16.25 -17.59
CA GLU A 13 -72.19 16.83 -18.84
C GLU A 13 -70.67 16.91 -18.96
N SER A 14 -70.21 16.41 -20.10
CA SER A 14 -68.88 16.33 -20.65
C SER A 14 -68.20 17.67 -20.85
N MET A 15 -66.90 17.79 -20.54
CA MET A 15 -65.98 18.59 -21.33
C MET A 15 -64.63 17.87 -21.46
N SER A 16 -64.34 17.55 -22.71
CA SER A 16 -63.13 16.93 -23.24
C SER A 16 -61.91 17.86 -23.15
N SER A 17 -60.75 17.21 -23.02
CA SER A 17 -59.42 17.65 -23.46
C SER A 17 -58.61 18.62 -22.58
N SER A 18 -57.57 18.08 -21.95
CA SER A 18 -56.21 18.18 -22.53
C SER A 18 -55.30 17.12 -21.93
N GLU A 19 -54.75 16.30 -22.82
CA GLU A 19 -53.55 15.48 -22.59
C GLU A 19 -52.41 16.37 -22.10
N SER A 20 -51.84 16.00 -20.95
CA SER A 20 -50.40 16.06 -20.78
C SER A 20 -50.03 14.82 -19.97
N GLU A 21 -49.69 13.77 -20.70
CA GLU A 21 -49.15 12.53 -20.14
C GLU A 21 -47.74 12.85 -19.61
N GLU A 22 -47.65 13.30 -18.36
CA GLU A 22 -46.39 13.28 -17.62
C GLU A 22 -46.18 11.86 -17.10
N GLU A 23 -45.73 10.99 -18.00
CA GLU A 23 -45.24 9.67 -17.62
C GLU A 23 -43.96 9.87 -16.79
N GLY A 24 -44.14 9.92 -15.47
CA GLY A 24 -43.00 9.92 -14.53
C GLY A 24 -43.13 10.77 -13.27
N LEU A 25 -44.23 11.48 -13.01
CA LEU A 25 -44.36 12.17 -11.71
C LEU A 25 -44.78 11.21 -10.61
N VAL A 26 -43.77 10.60 -9.99
CA VAL A 26 -43.89 9.94 -8.70
C VAL A 26 -44.38 10.98 -7.68
N PRO A 27 -45.55 10.78 -7.03
CA PRO A 27 -46.01 11.68 -6.00
C PRO A 27 -45.01 11.67 -4.83
N LEU A 28 -44.24 12.75 -4.68
CA LEU A 28 -43.27 12.88 -3.59
C LEU A 28 -44.01 13.00 -2.26
N GLN A 29 -43.98 11.91 -1.49
CA GLN A 29 -44.62 11.84 -0.19
C GLN A 29 -43.92 12.78 0.80
N ARG A 30 -44.71 13.65 1.46
CA ARG A 30 -44.18 14.59 2.44
C ARG A 30 -43.63 13.85 3.67
N PRO A 31 -42.45 14.22 4.18
CA PRO A 31 -41.90 13.57 5.37
C PRO A 31 -42.81 13.83 6.58
N VAL A 32 -43.13 12.76 7.31
CA VAL A 32 -43.89 12.84 8.57
C VAL A 32 -42.90 13.06 9.71
N PHE A 33 -43.03 14.19 10.39
CA PHE A 33 -42.21 14.47 11.56
C PHE A 33 -42.73 13.73 12.79
N LEU A 34 -41.90 12.84 13.34
CA LEU A 34 -42.16 12.21 14.63
C LEU A 34 -42.17 13.29 15.73
N LYS A 35 -43.30 13.42 16.44
CA LYS A 35 -43.40 14.26 17.64
C LYS A 35 -42.42 13.73 18.68
N ARG A 36 -41.46 14.56 19.10
CA ARG A 36 -40.57 14.21 20.21
C ARG A 36 -41.40 14.16 21.51
N PRO A 37 -41.27 13.11 22.33
CA PRO A 37 -41.90 13.10 23.64
C PRO A 37 -41.35 14.25 24.49
N ALA A 38 -42.23 14.90 25.25
CA ALA A 38 -41.84 15.94 26.20
C ALA A 38 -40.83 15.36 27.19
N ARG A 39 -39.66 16.00 27.30
CA ARG A 39 -38.60 15.64 28.24
C ARG A 39 -39.18 15.75 29.66
N GLN A 40 -39.38 14.62 30.33
CA GLN A 40 -39.67 14.62 31.77
C GLN A 40 -38.44 15.21 32.49
N GLN A 41 -38.68 16.24 33.30
CA GLN A 41 -37.71 16.83 34.23
C GLN A 41 -37.55 15.92 35.45
N ALA A 42 -37.04 14.72 35.23
CA ALA A 42 -36.36 13.94 36.25
C ALA A 42 -34.93 13.75 35.73
N ASP A 43 -33.92 13.81 36.59
CA ASP A 43 -32.49 13.79 36.28
C ASP A 43 -31.79 15.16 36.08
N ASP A 44 -32.11 16.17 36.90
CA ASP A 44 -31.22 17.35 37.00
C ASP A 44 -29.92 17.04 37.77
N ASP A 45 -29.94 16.18 38.80
CA ASP A 45 -28.73 15.74 39.52
C ASP A 45 -27.74 14.98 38.62
N ASP A 46 -28.26 14.11 37.76
CA ASP A 46 -27.45 13.28 36.87
C ASP A 46 -26.88 14.09 35.69
N ARG A 47 -27.55 15.19 35.33
CA ARG A 47 -27.05 16.17 34.35
C ARG A 47 -25.90 16.97 34.89
N ASP A 48 -25.92 17.37 36.16
CA ASP A 48 -24.83 18.18 36.73
C ASP A 48 -23.56 17.35 36.97
N VAL A 49 -23.70 16.06 37.31
CA VAL A 49 -22.56 15.13 37.34
C VAL A 49 -22.01 14.90 35.94
N LYS A 50 -22.86 14.65 34.93
CA LYS A 50 -22.43 14.49 33.53
C LYS A 50 -21.80 15.78 32.97
N ARG A 51 -22.34 16.96 33.29
CA ARG A 51 -21.80 18.27 32.91
C ARG A 51 -20.45 18.58 33.52
N LYS A 52 -20.12 18.04 34.71
CA LYS A 52 -18.79 18.14 35.33
C LYS A 52 -17.82 17.07 34.83
N GLN A 53 -18.31 15.88 34.48
CA GLN A 53 -17.48 14.79 33.94
C GLN A 53 -17.03 15.03 32.50
N ILE A 54 -17.87 15.65 31.65
CA ILE A 54 -17.52 15.96 30.26
C ILE A 54 -16.26 16.84 30.18
N PRO A 55 -16.17 18.01 30.84
CA PRO A 55 -14.96 18.84 30.79
C PRO A 55 -13.76 18.15 31.43
N MET A 56 -13.94 17.37 32.51
CA MET A 56 -12.85 16.58 33.10
C MET A 56 -12.27 15.55 32.13
N ARG A 57 -13.13 14.82 31.40
CA ARG A 57 -12.67 13.86 30.37
C ARG A 57 -12.00 14.55 29.18
N VAL A 58 -12.42 15.76 28.83
CA VAL A 58 -11.78 16.57 27.78
C VAL A 58 -10.39 17.01 28.23
N VAL A 59 -10.25 17.50 29.47
CA VAL A 59 -8.96 17.89 30.07
C VAL A 59 -8.03 16.68 30.22
N GLU A 60 -8.54 15.51 30.64
CA GLU A 60 -7.75 14.28 30.71
C GLU A 60 -7.24 13.84 29.33
N ARG A 61 -8.10 13.91 28.30
CA ARG A 61 -7.70 13.60 26.92
C ARG A 61 -6.67 14.59 26.40
N GLU A 62 -6.81 15.87 26.71
CA GLU A 62 -5.86 16.91 26.32
C GLU A 62 -4.52 16.76 27.05
N ASN A 63 -4.54 16.42 28.34
CA ASN A 63 -3.32 16.11 29.08
C ASN A 63 -2.61 14.85 28.53
N GLN A 64 -3.36 13.83 28.13
CA GLN A 64 -2.79 12.65 27.47
C GLN A 64 -2.19 12.99 26.11
N SER A 65 -2.83 13.84 25.31
CA SER A 65 -2.31 14.25 24.01
C SER A 65 -1.09 15.17 24.14
N LEU A 66 -1.07 16.05 25.14
CA LEU A 66 0.09 16.88 25.48
C LEU A 66 1.27 16.03 25.94
N LYS A 67 1.03 15.02 26.78
CA LYS A 67 2.06 14.06 27.20
C LYS A 67 2.61 13.26 26.01
N ALA A 68 1.73 12.74 25.15
CA ALA A 68 2.16 12.03 23.95
C ALA A 68 2.98 12.92 23.00
N ARG A 69 2.62 14.21 22.90
CA ARG A 69 3.37 15.20 22.11
C ARG A 69 4.71 15.53 22.76
N GLU A 70 4.77 15.64 24.07
CA GLU A 70 6.01 15.85 24.82
C GLU A 70 6.95 14.66 24.65
N ASP A 71 6.44 13.43 24.78
CA ASP A 71 7.19 12.19 24.55
C ASP A 71 7.70 12.11 23.10
N ALA A 72 6.87 12.47 22.11
CA ALA A 72 7.27 12.58 20.71
C ALA A 72 8.33 13.68 20.49
N GLN A 73 8.23 14.80 21.19
CA GLN A 73 9.21 15.88 21.11
C GLN A 73 10.53 15.51 21.80
N GLN A 74 10.51 14.74 22.89
CA GLN A 74 11.70 14.18 23.52
C GLN A 74 12.38 13.13 22.63
N LEU A 75 11.61 12.40 21.81
CA LEU A 75 12.13 11.52 20.77
C LEU A 75 12.81 12.29 19.62
N ILE A 76 12.34 13.50 19.29
CA ILE A 76 12.87 14.33 18.19
C ILE A 76 14.00 15.27 18.63
N GLY A 77 13.89 15.88 19.81
CA GLY A 77 14.75 16.98 20.27
C GLY A 77 16.09 16.55 20.86
N THR A 78 16.34 15.26 20.90
CA THR A 78 17.56 14.71 21.47
C THR A 78 18.41 14.14 20.35
N ASN A 79 19.58 14.75 20.14
CA ASN A 79 20.61 14.32 19.20
C ASN A 79 21.23 12.99 19.66
N TYR A 80 20.45 11.91 19.61
CA TYR A 80 20.93 10.57 19.86
C TYR A 80 21.82 10.15 18.68
N SER A 81 22.98 9.56 18.98
CA SER A 81 23.75 8.77 18.00
C SER A 81 22.80 7.81 17.30
N SER A 82 22.91 7.70 15.96
CA SER A 82 22.01 6.92 15.09
C SER A 82 21.63 5.55 15.66
N GLU A 83 22.57 4.90 16.35
CA GLU A 83 22.41 3.57 16.96
C GLU A 83 21.41 3.54 18.13
N GLN A 84 21.41 4.55 19.01
CA GLN A 84 20.47 4.60 20.14
C GLN A 84 19.04 4.91 19.69
N ASN A 85 18.88 5.65 18.59
CA ASN A 85 17.57 5.91 17.99
C ASN A 85 16.98 4.62 17.39
N ILE A 86 17.79 3.86 16.65
CA ILE A 86 17.38 2.56 16.11
C ILE A 86 16.99 1.59 17.23
N LEU A 87 17.78 1.52 18.31
CA LEU A 87 17.51 0.63 19.44
C LEU A 87 16.18 0.98 20.13
N ARG A 88 15.92 2.27 20.37
CA ARG A 88 14.65 2.70 20.97
C ARG A 88 13.48 2.47 20.03
N ARG A 89 13.64 2.77 18.74
CA ARG A 89 12.60 2.51 17.75
C ARG A 89 12.25 1.02 17.70
N ALA A 90 13.25 0.15 17.68
CA ALA A 90 13.06 -1.29 17.72
C ALA A 90 12.32 -1.75 19.00
N LEU A 91 12.65 -1.18 20.15
CA LEU A 91 11.95 -1.47 21.41
C LEU A 91 10.50 -0.97 21.43
N THR A 92 10.18 0.08 20.66
CA THR A 92 8.81 0.61 20.53
C THR A 92 8.00 -0.03 19.41
N LEU A 93 8.61 -0.89 18.58
CA LEU A 93 7.85 -1.63 17.56
C LEU A 93 7.03 -2.71 18.26
N ASP A 94 5.72 -2.61 18.12
CA ASP A 94 4.76 -3.62 18.56
C ASP A 94 4.69 -4.70 17.46
N ASP A 95 5.39 -5.80 17.68
CA ASP A 95 5.47 -6.96 16.77
C ASP A 95 4.42 -8.04 17.14
N ASP A 96 3.36 -7.63 17.82
CA ASP A 96 2.30 -8.53 18.25
C ASP A 96 1.28 -8.79 17.12
N ASP A 97 1.56 -9.84 16.35
CA ASP A 97 0.69 -10.35 15.28
C ASP A 97 -0.70 -10.79 15.79
N SER A 98 -0.89 -10.96 17.10
CA SER A 98 -2.17 -11.41 17.67
C SER A 98 -3.23 -10.31 17.75
N ARG A 99 -2.84 -9.05 17.56
CA ARG A 99 -3.73 -7.88 17.65
C ARG A 99 -4.82 -7.86 16.58
N ASP A 100 -4.44 -8.17 15.33
CA ASP A 100 -5.34 -8.16 14.17
C ASP A 100 -5.04 -9.35 13.22
N PRO A 101 -5.48 -10.57 13.55
CA PRO A 101 -5.08 -11.79 12.84
C PRO A 101 -5.58 -11.85 11.38
N ASP A 102 -6.74 -11.25 11.10
CA ASP A 102 -7.30 -11.23 9.74
C ASP A 102 -6.50 -10.33 8.80
N LEU A 103 -6.03 -9.18 9.30
CA LEU A 103 -5.17 -8.27 8.54
C LEU A 103 -3.82 -8.92 8.25
N GLU A 104 -3.21 -9.55 9.24
CA GLU A 104 -1.92 -10.22 9.06
C GLU A 104 -2.02 -11.38 8.06
N LYS A 105 -3.12 -12.14 8.10
CA LYS A 105 -3.42 -13.16 7.10
C LYS A 105 -3.53 -12.58 5.69
N GLN A 106 -4.19 -11.43 5.51
CA GLN A 106 -4.28 -10.76 4.21
C GLN A 106 -2.91 -10.31 3.71
N LEU A 107 -2.11 -9.66 4.57
CA LEU A 107 -0.75 -9.23 4.25
C LEU A 107 0.16 -10.43 3.93
N TRP A 108 -0.03 -11.56 4.60
CA TRP A 108 0.69 -12.79 4.32
C TRP A 108 0.37 -13.33 2.91
N PHE A 109 -0.91 -13.34 2.51
CA PHE A 109 -1.29 -13.73 1.15
C PHE A 109 -0.72 -12.79 0.10
N GLN A 110 -0.76 -11.48 0.34
CA GLN A 110 -0.16 -10.50 -0.57
C GLN A 110 1.34 -10.73 -0.74
N ARG A 111 2.05 -11.04 0.37
CA ARG A 111 3.48 -11.41 0.34
C ARG A 111 3.72 -12.71 -0.44
N GLN A 112 2.84 -13.71 -0.33
CA GLN A 112 2.94 -14.94 -1.13
C GLN A 112 2.72 -14.67 -2.62
N GLU A 113 1.73 -13.86 -2.96
CA GLU A 113 1.44 -13.49 -4.35
C GLU A 113 2.62 -12.75 -4.97
N ALA A 114 3.19 -11.77 -4.27
CA ALA A 114 4.37 -11.04 -4.72
C ALA A 114 5.57 -11.98 -4.97
N ARG A 115 5.79 -12.99 -4.10
CA ARG A 115 6.82 -14.02 -4.32
C ARG A 115 6.55 -14.86 -5.57
N SER A 116 5.29 -15.24 -5.79
CA SER A 116 4.87 -16.00 -6.96
C SER A 116 5.07 -15.21 -8.25
N GLN A 117 4.69 -13.93 -8.25
CA GLN A 117 4.91 -13.01 -9.36
C GLN A 117 6.41 -12.84 -9.66
N ALA A 118 7.23 -12.52 -8.65
CA ALA A 118 8.67 -12.40 -8.83
C ALA A 118 9.32 -13.67 -9.39
N ARG A 119 8.84 -14.86 -8.99
CA ARG A 119 9.30 -16.13 -9.56
C ARG A 119 8.90 -16.26 -11.03
N ARG A 120 7.67 -15.89 -11.39
CA ARG A 120 7.18 -15.90 -12.78
C ARG A 120 8.03 -14.96 -13.63
N ASP A 121 8.28 -13.74 -13.16
CA ASP A 121 9.05 -12.74 -13.89
C ASP A 121 10.48 -13.22 -14.15
N ARG A 122 11.09 -13.90 -13.17
CA ARG A 122 12.41 -14.53 -13.35
C ARG A 122 12.41 -15.59 -14.45
N LEU A 123 11.36 -16.41 -14.55
CA LEU A 123 11.24 -17.43 -15.60
C LEU A 123 11.02 -16.78 -16.97
N VAL A 124 10.20 -15.73 -17.04
CA VAL A 124 9.98 -14.96 -18.27
C VAL A 124 11.27 -14.29 -18.72
N ALA A 125 12.02 -13.68 -17.82
CA ALA A 125 13.32 -13.08 -18.13
C ALA A 125 14.31 -14.12 -18.66
N GLN A 126 14.35 -15.31 -18.06
CA GLN A 126 15.17 -16.42 -18.54
C GLN A 126 14.75 -16.89 -19.94
N GLN A 127 13.45 -16.96 -20.20
CA GLN A 127 12.93 -17.32 -21.52
C GLN A 127 13.33 -16.27 -22.57
N LEU A 128 13.18 -14.99 -22.29
CA LEU A 128 13.59 -13.90 -23.18
C LEU A 128 15.09 -13.92 -23.46
N GLU A 129 15.91 -14.26 -22.45
CA GLU A 129 17.36 -14.44 -22.64
C GLU A 129 17.67 -15.57 -23.64
N TRP A 130 16.93 -16.69 -23.57
CA TRP A 130 17.12 -17.82 -24.49
C TRP A 130 16.62 -17.50 -25.89
N GLU A 131 15.51 -16.79 -26.02
CA GLU A 131 14.99 -16.31 -27.30
C GLU A 131 15.97 -15.33 -27.97
N ALA A 132 16.54 -14.40 -27.19
CA ALA A 132 17.57 -13.48 -27.68
C ALA A 132 18.85 -14.23 -28.09
N TYR A 133 19.26 -15.25 -27.33
CA TYR A 133 20.39 -16.10 -27.69
C TYR A 133 20.17 -16.84 -29.01
N GLU A 134 19.01 -17.46 -29.20
CA GLU A 134 18.67 -18.17 -30.44
C GLU A 134 18.53 -17.21 -31.63
N HIS A 135 17.93 -16.04 -31.44
CA HIS A 135 17.87 -15.00 -32.45
C HIS A 135 19.28 -14.57 -32.90
N ASN A 136 20.17 -14.28 -31.95
CA ASN A 136 21.56 -13.89 -32.24
C ASN A 136 22.35 -15.03 -32.88
N ARG A 137 22.09 -16.27 -32.49
CA ARG A 137 22.70 -17.46 -33.11
C ARG A 137 22.29 -17.61 -34.57
N GLN A 138 21.02 -17.40 -34.90
CA GLN A 138 20.51 -17.47 -36.28
C GLN A 138 21.02 -16.31 -37.15
N GLN A 139 21.18 -15.12 -36.57
CA GLN A 139 21.78 -13.98 -37.28
C GLN A 139 23.30 -14.14 -37.46
N GLY A 140 24.01 -14.61 -36.44
CA GLY A 140 25.45 -14.89 -36.50
C GLY A 140 25.81 -16.04 -37.44
N GLY A 141 24.92 -17.03 -37.60
CA GLY A 141 25.07 -18.12 -38.57
C GLY A 141 24.96 -17.70 -40.04
N LYS A 142 24.45 -16.48 -40.33
CA LYS A 142 24.48 -15.90 -41.68
C LYS A 142 25.82 -15.21 -42.01
N GLN A 143 26.75 -15.14 -41.05
CA GLN A 143 28.10 -14.60 -41.25
C GLN A 143 29.19 -15.61 -40.91
N SER A 144 29.16 -16.78 -41.56
CA SER A 144 30.34 -17.65 -41.73
C SER A 144 29.99 -18.70 -42.80
N ALA A 145 30.61 -18.79 -43.98
CA ALA A 145 31.91 -18.36 -44.49
C ALA A 145 31.94 -18.47 -46.05
N PRO A 146 33.03 -18.15 -46.79
CA PRO A 146 34.29 -17.50 -46.40
C PRO A 146 34.67 -16.28 -47.27
N ALA A 147 35.39 -15.32 -46.71
CA ALA A 147 36.29 -14.45 -47.49
C ALA A 147 37.58 -14.26 -46.68
N PRO A 148 38.76 -14.64 -47.23
CA PRO A 148 40.02 -14.41 -46.55
C PRO A 148 40.52 -13.01 -46.90
N ALA A 149 40.34 -12.01 -46.03
CA ALA A 149 41.20 -10.83 -46.02
C ALA A 149 40.98 -9.92 -44.79
N SER A 150 42.12 -9.51 -44.24
CA SER A 150 42.40 -8.25 -43.54
C SER A 150 41.74 -7.96 -42.18
N THR A 151 42.53 -8.23 -41.14
CA THR A 151 42.95 -7.27 -40.10
C THR A 151 42.12 -5.99 -39.90
N SER A 152 41.37 -5.93 -38.80
CA SER A 152 41.33 -4.76 -37.91
C SER A 152 40.72 -5.17 -36.57
N ALA A 153 41.55 -5.13 -35.52
CA ALA A 153 41.15 -5.42 -34.16
C ALA A 153 40.18 -4.34 -33.64
N SER A 154 38.96 -4.73 -33.31
CA SER A 154 38.08 -4.00 -32.41
C SER A 154 37.84 -4.87 -31.17
N THR A 155 38.36 -4.37 -30.05
CA THR A 155 38.27 -4.94 -28.72
C THR A 155 36.83 -4.90 -28.20
N SER A 156 36.08 -5.97 -28.43
CA SER A 156 34.88 -6.29 -27.67
C SER A 156 35.27 -7.20 -26.52
N ALA A 157 35.58 -6.62 -25.36
CA ALA A 157 35.87 -7.34 -24.14
C ALA A 157 34.62 -8.09 -23.65
N SER A 158 34.39 -9.28 -24.19
CA SER A 158 33.45 -10.24 -23.62
C SER A 158 34.13 -10.88 -22.42
N SER A 159 33.82 -10.38 -21.22
CA SER A 159 34.19 -11.03 -19.97
C SER A 159 33.42 -12.35 -19.84
N SER A 160 33.92 -13.38 -20.51
CA SER A 160 33.48 -14.76 -20.33
C SER A 160 33.92 -15.22 -18.94
N LEU A 161 33.08 -14.94 -17.94
CA LEU A 161 33.16 -15.57 -16.63
C LEU A 161 32.96 -17.06 -16.84
N LYS A 162 34.08 -17.82 -16.87
CA LYS A 162 34.07 -19.27 -16.87
C LYS A 162 33.33 -19.73 -15.62
N ARG A 163 32.08 -20.17 -15.80
CA ARG A 163 31.25 -20.74 -14.74
C ARG A 163 31.84 -22.10 -14.35
N THR A 164 32.73 -22.12 -13.36
CA THR A 164 33.26 -23.37 -12.83
C THR A 164 32.16 -24.06 -12.02
N THR A 165 31.42 -24.99 -12.61
CA THR A 165 30.49 -25.83 -11.85
C THR A 165 31.28 -26.92 -11.13
N ASN A 166 31.94 -26.56 -10.03
CA ASN A 166 32.62 -27.53 -9.17
C ASN A 166 31.59 -28.15 -8.21
N ASN A 167 30.85 -29.15 -8.70
CA ASN A 167 29.83 -29.86 -7.94
C ASN A 167 30.42 -30.93 -6.99
N LYS A 168 31.49 -30.57 -6.26
CA LYS A 168 32.15 -31.44 -5.27
C LYS A 168 31.99 -30.96 -3.81
N ASN A 169 31.46 -29.76 -3.58
CA ASN A 169 31.27 -29.24 -2.23
C ASN A 169 29.84 -29.44 -1.75
N ARG A 170 29.45 -30.70 -1.50
CA ARG A 170 28.21 -31.04 -0.77
C ARG A 170 28.31 -30.78 0.74
N HIS A 171 29.43 -30.25 1.22
CA HIS A 171 29.66 -29.94 2.63
C HIS A 171 30.03 -28.46 2.76
N PHE A 172 29.05 -27.59 2.57
CA PHE A 172 29.19 -26.19 2.93
C PHE A 172 29.28 -26.09 4.46
N ARG A 173 30.45 -25.71 4.98
CA ARG A 173 30.60 -25.26 6.36
C ARG A 173 30.78 -23.74 6.33
N PRO A 174 29.93 -22.95 6.99
CA PRO A 174 30.16 -21.52 7.05
C PRO A 174 31.46 -21.25 7.83
N GLU A 175 32.46 -20.70 7.16
CA GLU A 175 33.67 -20.18 7.81
C GLU A 175 33.33 -18.82 8.44
N ARG A 176 33.89 -18.52 9.63
CA ARG A 176 33.73 -17.21 10.25
C ARG A 176 34.42 -16.16 9.37
N VAL A 177 33.71 -15.06 9.11
CA VAL A 177 34.23 -13.90 8.38
C VAL A 177 35.52 -13.43 9.07
N LYS A 178 36.61 -13.33 8.32
CA LYS A 178 37.86 -12.73 8.78
C LYS A 178 37.77 -11.23 8.53
N ASP A 179 38.19 -10.43 9.51
CA ASP A 179 38.21 -8.97 9.41
C ASP A 179 39.08 -8.54 8.21
N THR A 180 38.43 -8.04 7.16
CA THR A 180 39.12 -7.44 6.03
C THR A 180 39.51 -6.02 6.42
N THR A 181 40.77 -5.81 6.79
CA THR A 181 41.32 -4.46 6.90
C THR A 181 41.43 -3.87 5.50
N PHE A 182 40.72 -2.77 5.23
CA PHE A 182 40.88 -2.02 3.99
C PHE A 182 42.30 -1.45 3.95
N GLY A 183 43.09 -1.94 2.99
CA GLY A 183 44.46 -1.50 2.78
C GLY A 183 44.52 0.00 2.47
N THR A 184 45.28 0.73 3.28
CA THR A 184 45.75 2.07 2.92
C THR A 184 46.83 1.91 1.85
N ASN A 185 46.42 1.85 0.59
CA ASN A 185 47.35 1.90 -0.53
C ASN A 185 48.02 3.28 -0.58
N LYS A 186 49.26 3.33 -0.08
CA LYS A 186 50.23 4.37 -0.42
C LYS A 186 50.72 4.11 -1.84
N ASN A 187 49.97 4.54 -2.84
CA ASN A 187 50.45 4.78 -4.20
C ASN A 187 49.48 5.76 -4.86
N SER A 188 49.74 7.05 -4.65
CA SER A 188 49.01 8.13 -5.33
C SER A 188 49.41 8.18 -6.80
N ALA A 189 48.45 8.00 -7.69
CA ALA A 189 48.52 8.53 -9.04
C ALA A 189 47.26 9.39 -9.25
N PRO A 190 47.37 10.71 -9.48
CA PRO A 190 46.22 11.57 -9.72
C PRO A 190 45.91 11.58 -11.22
N ASP A 191 45.03 10.69 -11.67
CA ASP A 191 44.39 10.87 -12.98
C ASP A 191 43.13 11.72 -12.78
N THR A 192 43.38 13.00 -12.97
CA THR A 192 42.43 14.09 -13.16
C THR A 192 41.57 13.83 -14.42
N GLU A 193 40.40 14.45 -14.44
CA GLU A 193 39.50 14.66 -15.61
C GLU A 193 38.30 13.70 -15.73
N TYR A 194 37.20 14.08 -15.07
CA TYR A 194 35.86 13.80 -15.59
C TYR A 194 35.25 15.13 -16.05
N SER A 195 35.18 15.29 -17.36
CA SER A 195 34.32 16.26 -18.03
C SER A 195 32.91 15.67 -18.07
N ILE A 196 31.95 16.35 -17.46
CA ILE A 196 30.53 16.00 -17.50
C ILE A 196 29.94 16.69 -18.73
N LEU A 197 29.44 15.90 -19.68
CA LEU A 197 28.44 16.31 -20.67
C LEU A 197 27.16 15.52 -20.36
#